data_AF-A0A529SFR4-F1
#
_entry.id   AF-A0A529SFR4-F1
#
_cell.length_a   1.000
_cell.length_b   1.000
_cell.length_c   1.000
_cell.angle_alpha   90.00
_cell.angle_beta   90.00
_cell.angle_gamma   90.00
#
_symmetry.space_group_name_H-M   'P 1'
#
loop_
_entity.id
_entity.type
_entity.pdbx_description
1 polymer ?
#
loop_
_entity_poly.entity_id
_entity_poly.type
_entity_poly.pdbx_seq_one_letter_code
_entity_poly.pdbx_strand_id
1 'polypeptide(L)'
;MAGQELQYRTATRDDIERISALMGLAIAELQKPFLDDAQIESSRAIMGLDTQLIDDGTYFVVTCAGALAGCGGWSRRSTMYGGDKTPGRSAALLDPARDAARVRAMYT
;
A
#
# COMPACT_ATOMS: atom_id res chain seq x y z
N MET A 1 6.73 -5.81 26.96
CA MET A 1 6.63 -4.70 25.99
C MET A 1 5.29 -4.03 26.25
N ALA A 2 5.26 -2.94 27.02
CA ALA A 2 4.01 -2.21 27.25
C ALA A 2 3.49 -1.69 25.91
N GLY A 3 2.20 -1.87 25.67
CA GLY A 3 1.53 -1.61 24.38
C GLY A 3 1.79 -0.19 23.90
N GLN A 4 2.64 -0.07 22.89
CA GLN A 4 2.80 1.19 22.19
C GLN A 4 1.52 1.44 21.39
N GLU A 5 0.95 2.62 21.56
CA GLU A 5 -0.29 3.00 20.89
C GLU A 5 -0.05 3.18 19.38
N LEU A 6 -0.89 2.52 18.58
CA LEU A 6 -0.93 2.73 17.15
C LEU A 6 -1.82 3.91 16.83
N GLN A 7 -1.28 4.87 16.10
CA GLN A 7 -2.02 6.01 15.57
C GLN A 7 -2.13 5.88 14.06
N TYR A 8 -3.26 6.31 13.49
CA TYR A 8 -3.45 6.31 12.05
C TYR A 8 -3.96 7.66 11.56
N ARG A 9 -3.62 7.98 10.32
CA ARG A 9 -4.17 9.14 9.59
C ARG A 9 -4.17 8.88 8.10
N THR A 10 -4.94 9.67 7.35
CA THR A 10 -4.83 9.68 5.89
C THR A 10 -3.41 10.11 5.49
N ALA A 11 -2.87 9.42 4.50
CA ALA A 11 -1.58 9.73 3.91
C ALA A 11 -1.68 11.00 3.04
N THR A 12 -0.56 11.68 2.91
CA THR A 12 -0.37 12.83 2.01
C THR A 12 0.77 12.54 1.05
N ARG A 13 0.96 13.38 0.03
CA ARG A 13 2.09 13.20 -0.90
C ARG A 13 3.46 13.32 -0.19
N ASP A 14 3.54 14.04 0.93
CA ASP A 14 4.76 14.16 1.73
C ASP A 14 5.16 12.83 2.39
N ASP A 15 4.25 11.86 2.47
CA ASP A 15 4.52 10.54 3.03
C ASP A 15 5.14 9.57 2.01
N ILE A 16 5.17 9.91 0.72
CA ILE A 16 5.53 8.98 -0.38
C ILE A 16 6.91 8.36 -0.17
N GLU A 17 7.92 9.15 0.19
CA GLU A 17 9.28 8.64 0.40
C GLU A 17 9.32 7.62 1.55
N ARG A 18 8.65 7.93 2.67
CA ARG A 18 8.60 7.06 3.85
C ARG A 18 7.79 5.79 3.59
N ILE A 19 6.67 5.90 2.90
CA ILE A 19 5.85 4.76 2.45
C ILE A 19 6.69 3.86 1.54
N SER A 20 7.40 4.44 0.57
CA SER A 20 8.22 3.67 -0.37
C SER A 20 9.36 2.92 0.33
N ALA A 21 9.97 3.52 1.35
CA ALA A 21 10.97 2.87 2.18
C ALA A 21 10.37 1.69 2.98
N LEU A 22 9.23 1.88 3.65
CA LEU A 22 8.51 0.81 4.35
C LEU A 22 8.17 -0.34 3.41
N MET A 23 7.62 -0.03 2.24
CA MET A 23 7.31 -1.03 1.21
C MET A 23 8.53 -1.84 0.79
N GLY A 24 9.67 -1.15 0.56
CA GLY A 24 10.92 -1.78 0.18
C GLY A 24 11.40 -2.80 1.22
N LEU A 25 11.28 -2.46 2.51
CA LEU A 25 11.61 -3.34 3.64
C LEU A 25 10.62 -4.51 3.77
N ALA A 26 9.31 -4.23 3.73
CA ALA A 26 8.28 -5.25 3.86
C ALA A 26 8.39 -6.32 2.76
N ILE A 27 8.62 -5.92 1.51
CA ILE A 27 8.84 -6.82 0.38
C ILE A 27 10.11 -7.66 0.60
N ALA A 28 11.21 -7.01 0.98
CA ALA A 28 12.50 -7.69 1.13
C ALA A 28 12.49 -8.72 2.27
N GLU A 29 11.78 -8.46 3.37
CA GLU A 29 11.91 -9.26 4.59
C GLU A 29 10.75 -10.22 4.81
N LEU A 30 9.50 -9.79 4.61
CA LEU A 30 8.33 -10.57 5.02
C LEU A 30 7.98 -11.70 4.05
N GLN A 31 8.57 -11.70 2.85
CA GLN A 31 8.34 -12.72 1.82
C GLN A 31 9.32 -13.90 1.89
N LYS A 32 10.44 -13.77 2.60
CA LYS A 32 11.49 -14.80 2.72
C LYS A 32 10.99 -16.19 3.12
N PRO A 33 9.95 -16.35 3.96
CA PRO A 33 9.41 -17.69 4.26
C PRO A 33 8.69 -18.38 3.09
N PHE A 34 8.36 -17.64 2.01
CA PHE A 34 7.50 -18.11 0.92
C PHE A 34 8.16 -18.07 -0.45
N LEU A 35 9.13 -17.17 -0.64
CA LEU A 35 9.74 -16.87 -1.93
C LEU A 35 11.27 -16.96 -1.84
N ASP A 36 11.89 -17.35 -2.94
CA ASP A 36 13.34 -17.22 -3.11
C ASP A 36 13.75 -15.77 -3.46
N ASP A 37 15.06 -15.49 -3.42
CA ASP A 37 15.58 -14.13 -3.66
C ASP A 37 15.20 -13.57 -5.03
N ALA A 38 15.14 -14.41 -6.07
CA ALA A 38 14.78 -13.97 -7.42
C ALA A 38 13.28 -13.64 -7.52
N GLN A 39 12.44 -14.40 -6.83
CA GLN A 39 10.99 -14.15 -6.73
C GLN A 39 10.68 -12.90 -5.89
N ILE A 40 11.43 -12.65 -4.82
CA ILE A 40 11.33 -11.40 -4.03
C ILE A 40 11.69 -10.20 -4.91
N GLU A 41 12.78 -10.27 -5.67
CA GLU A 41 13.17 -9.18 -6.57
C GLU A 41 12.10 -8.97 -7.66
N SER A 42 11.58 -10.05 -8.24
CA SER A 42 10.47 -9.97 -9.20
C SER A 42 9.20 -9.34 -8.60
N SER A 43 8.95 -9.49 -7.29
CA SER A 43 7.76 -8.95 -6.63
C SER A 43 7.74 -7.41 -6.66
N ARG A 44 8.89 -6.76 -6.70
CA ARG A 44 9.02 -5.29 -6.80
C ARG A 44 8.40 -4.71 -8.08
N ALA A 45 8.26 -5.53 -9.13
CA ALA A 45 7.66 -5.08 -10.39
C ALA A 45 6.13 -4.90 -10.28
N ILE A 46 5.47 -5.62 -9.36
CA ILE A 46 4.01 -5.65 -9.24
C ILE A 46 3.56 -4.98 -7.94
N MET A 47 4.35 -5.10 -6.87
CA MET A 47 4.08 -4.46 -5.58
C MET A 47 4.60 -3.02 -5.60
N GLY A 48 3.66 -2.07 -5.60
CA GLY A 48 3.98 -0.65 -5.73
C GLY A 48 2.93 0.24 -5.09
N LEU A 49 3.31 1.49 -4.83
CA LEU A 49 2.39 2.51 -4.38
C LEU A 49 1.57 2.98 -5.58
N ASP A 50 0.26 3.04 -5.39
CA ASP A 50 -0.66 3.72 -6.30
C ASP A 50 -0.96 5.10 -5.70
N THR A 51 -0.30 6.14 -6.21
CA THR A 51 -0.41 7.50 -5.64
C THR A 51 -1.83 8.07 -5.80
N GLN A 52 -2.64 7.50 -6.69
CA GLN A 52 -4.05 7.85 -6.82
C GLN A 52 -4.84 7.57 -5.53
N LEU A 53 -4.43 6.58 -4.72
CA LEU A 53 -5.08 6.29 -3.44
C LEU A 53 -4.85 7.42 -2.41
N ILE A 54 -3.65 8.03 -2.45
CA ILE A 54 -3.32 9.21 -1.64
C ILE A 54 -4.13 10.40 -2.12
N ASP A 55 -4.15 10.64 -3.43
CA ASP A 55 -4.90 11.74 -4.04
C ASP A 55 -6.42 11.61 -3.83
N ASP A 56 -6.95 10.38 -3.79
CA ASP A 56 -8.36 10.10 -3.52
C ASP A 56 -8.71 10.18 -2.02
N GLY A 57 -7.71 10.34 -1.13
CA GLY A 57 -7.90 10.41 0.32
C GLY A 57 -8.24 9.07 0.98
N THR A 58 -7.92 7.95 0.32
CA THR A 58 -8.30 6.59 0.74
C THR A 58 -7.11 5.70 1.12
N TYR A 59 -5.92 6.29 1.25
CA TYR A 59 -4.70 5.64 1.74
C TYR A 59 -4.34 6.15 3.14
N PHE A 60 -3.92 5.24 4.01
CA PHE A 60 -3.64 5.52 5.42
C PHE A 60 -2.22 5.09 5.76
N VAL A 61 -1.64 5.84 6.70
CA VAL A 61 -0.40 5.49 7.38
C VAL A 61 -0.70 5.20 8.84
N VAL A 62 -0.02 4.20 9.38
CA VAL A 62 -0.06 3.82 10.79
C VAL A 62 1.31 4.09 11.38
N THR A 63 1.36 4.76 12.52
CA THR A 63 2.59 5.03 13.25
C THR A 63 2.56 4.40 14.64
N CYS A 64 3.72 3.93 15.09
CA CYS A 64 3.97 3.44 16.43
C CYS A 64 5.16 4.21 17.01
N ALA A 65 5.01 4.84 18.18
CA ALA A 65 6.06 5.67 18.79
C ALA A 65 6.67 6.73 17.83
N GLY A 66 5.84 7.30 16.94
CA GLY A 66 6.25 8.30 15.95
C GLY A 66 6.94 7.75 14.69
N ALA A 67 7.20 6.45 14.62
CA ALA A 67 7.75 5.78 13.44
C ALA A 67 6.64 5.15 12.60
N LEU A 68 6.80 5.13 11.27
CA LEU A 68 5.86 4.45 10.37
C LEU A 68 5.93 2.93 10.64
N ALA A 69 4.79 2.34 11.00
CA ALA A 69 4.64 0.94 11.37
C ALA A 69 3.72 0.16 10.41
N GLY A 70 3.08 0.86 9.49
CA GLY A 70 2.25 0.24 8.47
C GLY A 70 1.61 1.27 7.54
N CYS A 71 1.13 0.81 6.40
CA CYS A 71 0.31 1.61 5.50
C CYS A 71 -0.63 0.72 4.69
N GLY A 72 -1.68 1.33 4.15
CA GLY A 72 -2.66 0.62 3.34
C GLY A 72 -3.88 1.44 3.04
N GLY A 73 -4.70 0.98 2.10
CA GLY A 73 -5.90 1.70 1.75
C GLY A 73 -6.88 0.89 0.93
N TRP A 74 -7.80 1.61 0.32
CA TRP A 74 -8.80 1.04 -0.57
C TRP A 74 -9.03 1.96 -1.77
N SER A 75 -9.59 1.43 -2.84
CA SER A 75 -9.92 2.17 -4.05
C SER A 75 -11.39 2.05 -4.40
N ARG A 76 -11.99 3.19 -4.77
CA ARG A 76 -13.27 3.28 -5.49
C ARG A 76 -13.09 3.19 -7.01
N ARG A 77 -11.91 2.83 -7.50
CA ARG A 77 -11.60 2.69 -8.93
C ARG A 77 -11.47 1.22 -9.30
N SER A 78 -11.71 0.92 -10.57
CA SER A 78 -11.75 -0.46 -11.09
C SER A 78 -10.38 -1.14 -11.18
N THR A 79 -9.28 -0.41 -11.06
CA THR A 79 -7.93 -0.99 -10.98
C THR A 79 -7.87 -1.99 -9.81
N MET A 80 -7.57 -3.26 -10.11
CA MET A 80 -7.66 -4.36 -9.14
C MET A 80 -6.46 -4.43 -8.19
N TYR A 81 -5.23 -4.28 -8.69
CA TYR A 81 -4.00 -4.42 -7.91
C TYR A 81 -2.88 -3.57 -8.51
N GLY A 82 -1.74 -3.53 -7.81
CA GLY A 82 -0.52 -2.89 -8.29
C GLY A 82 -0.33 -1.44 -7.85
N GLY A 83 0.66 -0.79 -8.43
CA GLY A 83 1.05 0.61 -8.19
C GLY A 83 1.01 1.47 -9.45
N ASP A 84 1.63 2.64 -9.40
CA ASP A 84 1.57 3.63 -10.49
C ASP A 84 2.03 3.10 -11.85
N LYS A 85 3.01 2.20 -11.85
CA LYS A 85 3.65 1.62 -13.04
C LYS A 85 2.94 0.36 -13.55
N THR A 86 1.86 -0.09 -12.90
CA THR A 86 1.18 -1.32 -13.30
C THR A 86 0.46 -1.14 -14.65
N PRO A 87 0.67 -2.04 -15.63
CA PRO A 87 -0.08 -2.02 -16.89
C PRO A 87 -1.58 -2.29 -16.68
N GLY A 88 -2.43 -1.79 -17.58
CA GLY A 88 -3.86 -2.10 -17.56
C GLY A 88 -4.67 -1.42 -16.45
N ARG A 89 -4.14 -0.36 -15.84
CA ARG A 89 -4.87 0.47 -14.87
C ARG A 89 -6.10 1.11 -15.53
N SER A 90 -7.18 1.18 -14.77
CA SER A 90 -8.41 1.88 -15.15
C SER A 90 -8.84 2.81 -14.03
N ALA A 91 -9.04 4.07 -14.39
CA ALA A 91 -9.48 5.13 -13.49
C ALA A 91 -11.01 5.14 -13.31
N ALA A 92 -11.74 4.28 -14.01
CA ALA A 92 -13.19 4.18 -13.94
C ALA A 92 -13.64 3.92 -12.50
N LEU A 93 -14.71 4.61 -12.09
CA LEU A 93 -15.28 4.47 -10.76
C LEU A 93 -16.12 3.20 -10.66
N LEU A 94 -16.08 2.59 -9.48
CA LEU A 94 -16.94 1.48 -9.09
C LEU A 94 -18.35 1.99 -8.76
N ASP A 95 -19.37 1.18 -9.01
CA ASP A 95 -20.74 1.44 -8.55
C ASP A 95 -20.93 0.90 -7.13
N PRO A 96 -21.06 1.74 -6.09
CA PRO A 96 -21.17 1.26 -4.71
C PRO A 96 -22.45 0.44 -4.44
N ALA A 97 -23.44 0.45 -5.34
CA ALA A 97 -24.63 -0.39 -5.22
C ALA A 97 -24.38 -1.84 -5.67
N ARG A 98 -23.27 -2.13 -6.37
CA ARG A 98 -23.00 -3.43 -7.00
C ARG A 98 -21.57 -3.94 -6.77
N ASP A 99 -20.61 -3.02 -6.74
CA ASP A 99 -19.19 -3.31 -6.71
C ASP A 99 -18.62 -3.11 -5.29
N ALA A 100 -17.83 -4.08 -4.83
CA ALA A 100 -17.04 -3.93 -3.61
C ALA A 100 -15.82 -3.01 -3.84
N ALA A 101 -15.49 -2.19 -2.84
CA ALA A 101 -14.21 -1.46 -2.82
C ALA A 101 -13.01 -2.41 -2.97
N ARG A 102 -11.95 -1.97 -3.64
CA ARG A 102 -10.72 -2.77 -3.78
C ARG A 102 -9.78 -2.44 -2.63
N VAL A 103 -9.44 -3.40 -1.79
CA VAL A 103 -8.36 -3.22 -0.79
C VAL A 103 -7.01 -3.21 -1.52
N ARG A 104 -6.13 -2.26 -1.20
CA ARG A 104 -4.91 -2.00 -1.97
C ARG A 104 -3.71 -1.67 -1.09
N ALA A 105 -2.54 -2.11 -1.57
CA ALA A 105 -1.21 -1.67 -1.15
C ALA A 105 -0.99 -1.67 0.37
N MET A 106 -1.11 -2.84 1.00
CA MET A 106 -0.90 -3.01 2.45
C MET A 106 0.53 -3.48 2.76
N TYR A 107 1.21 -2.78 3.67
CA TYR A 107 2.58 -3.08 4.10
C TYR A 107 2.75 -2.77 5.60
N THR A 108 3.59 -3.53 6.30
CA THR A 108 3.90 -3.43 7.74
C THR A 108 5.37 -3.66 7.99
#